data_AF-A0A8S0ZNS3-F1
#
_entry.id   AF-A0A8S0ZNS3-F1
#
_cell.length_a   1.000
_cell.length_b   1.000
_cell.length_c   1.000
_cell.angle_alpha   90.00
_cell.angle_beta   90.00
_cell.angle_gamma   90.00
#
_symmetry.space_group_name_H-M   'P 1'
#
loop_
_entity.id
_entity.type
_entity.pdbx_description
1 polymer ?
#
loop_
_entity_poly.entity_id
_entity_poly.type
_entity_poly.pdbx_seq_one_letter_code
_entity_poly.pdbx_strand_id
1 'polypeptide(L)'
;MKSAIAFCVFFSAGLALARPDEHYTNRYDTVNLDEMLSNKKVLVPNINSHLIVKIITMKSAVVVCVVFFTALAFARPGDDHYTDRYDTVDLDEIMSNKKLLVPYIKCILDQGKCAPDAKELKEHIREALENECGKCTDAQKKGTRRVIAHLINNEEDYWNQLTVKYDPDKKFTVKYEKELREVKA
;
A
#
# COMPACT_ATOMS: atom_id res chain seq x y z
N MET A 1 26.62 -6.40 -18.69
CA MET A 1 25.95 -7.71 -18.93
C MET A 1 26.76 -8.78 -18.21
N LYS A 2 26.31 -9.56 -17.23
CA LYS A 2 24.98 -9.86 -16.69
C LYS A 2 25.24 -10.34 -15.24
N SER A 3 24.79 -9.58 -14.25
CA SER A 3 24.77 -9.98 -12.84
C SER A 3 23.37 -10.53 -12.56
N ALA A 4 23.20 -11.85 -12.61
CA ALA A 4 21.96 -12.52 -12.23
C ALA A 4 22.18 -14.03 -12.02
N ILE A 5 23.16 -14.42 -11.19
CA ILE A 5 23.33 -15.80 -10.72
C ILE A 5 23.84 -15.75 -9.28
N ALA A 6 22.99 -15.35 -8.33
CA ALA A 6 23.30 -15.48 -6.90
C ALA A 6 22.08 -15.20 -6.02
N PHE A 7 21.02 -16.03 -6.07
CA PHE A 7 19.99 -16.01 -5.00
C PHE A 7 19.29 -17.35 -4.78
N CYS A 8 19.88 -18.46 -5.25
CA CYS A 8 19.20 -19.76 -5.23
C CYS A 8 19.61 -20.71 -4.09
N VAL A 9 20.28 -20.24 -3.04
CA VAL A 9 20.65 -21.11 -1.91
C VAL A 9 20.44 -20.33 -0.61
N PHE A 10 19.92 -21.01 0.42
CA PHE A 10 19.63 -20.55 1.78
C PHE A 10 18.24 -19.95 2.04
N PHE A 11 17.21 -20.80 2.16
CA PHE A 11 16.45 -20.91 3.42
C PHE A 11 15.56 -22.15 3.45
N SER A 12 16.21 -23.31 3.42
CA SER A 12 15.64 -24.57 3.88
C SER A 12 16.01 -24.75 5.35
N ALA A 13 15.06 -24.55 6.29
CA ALA A 13 14.93 -25.27 7.58
C ALA A 13 13.97 -24.51 8.52
N GLY A 14 12.92 -25.18 8.98
CA GLY A 14 11.94 -24.61 9.92
C GLY A 14 10.80 -25.59 10.21
N LEU A 15 11.12 -26.57 11.03
CA LEU A 15 10.40 -27.80 11.41
C LEU A 15 9.13 -27.59 12.27
N ALA A 16 8.04 -28.28 11.87
CA ALA A 16 7.00 -28.94 12.70
C ALA A 16 6.11 -28.07 13.65
N LEU A 17 4.90 -28.43 14.09
CA LEU A 17 4.13 -29.66 14.28
C LEU A 17 2.62 -29.31 14.24
N ALA A 18 1.77 -30.17 13.70
CA ALA A 18 0.49 -30.57 14.30
C ALA A 18 -0.14 -31.73 13.50
N ARG A 19 -0.71 -32.68 14.25
CA ARG A 19 -1.20 -34.00 13.84
C ARG A 19 -2.77 -33.97 13.78
N PRO A 20 -3.51 -35.09 13.61
CA PRO A 20 -4.36 -35.38 12.45
C PRO A 20 -5.87 -35.49 12.80
N ASP A 21 -6.62 -36.14 11.89
CA ASP A 21 -8.04 -36.61 11.95
C ASP A 21 -9.04 -35.64 11.26
N GLU A 22 -9.96 -36.02 10.38
CA GLU A 22 -10.55 -37.32 10.05
C GLU A 22 -11.26 -37.25 8.67
N HIS A 23 -11.18 -38.34 7.91
CA HIS A 23 -12.13 -38.86 6.90
C HIS A 23 -12.84 -37.92 5.89
N TYR A 24 -12.48 -38.07 4.61
CA TYR A 24 -13.47 -38.07 3.53
C TYR A 24 -13.12 -39.14 2.48
N THR A 25 -13.93 -40.18 2.45
CA THR A 25 -13.83 -41.32 1.55
C THR A 25 -14.30 -40.94 0.15
N ASN A 26 -13.58 -41.35 -0.91
CA ASN A 26 -14.24 -41.72 -2.16
C ASN A 26 -13.46 -42.80 -2.92
N ARG A 27 -14.00 -44.02 -2.73
CA ARG A 27 -14.17 -45.10 -3.69
C ARG A 27 -13.86 -44.76 -5.15
N TYR A 28 -12.66 -45.14 -5.59
CA TYR A 28 -12.46 -45.64 -6.94
C TYR A 28 -11.74 -46.98 -6.82
N ASP A 29 -12.43 -48.00 -7.29
CA ASP A 29 -12.03 -49.39 -7.23
C ASP A 29 -10.71 -49.62 -7.97
N THR A 30 -9.87 -50.45 -7.36
CA THR A 30 -8.64 -50.98 -7.93
C THR A 30 -8.97 -51.81 -9.18
N VAL A 31 -8.83 -51.21 -10.36
CA VAL A 31 -8.67 -51.99 -11.58
C VAL A 31 -7.24 -52.51 -11.59
N ASN A 32 -7.13 -53.82 -11.42
CA ASN A 32 -5.92 -54.61 -11.42
C ASN A 32 -5.12 -54.35 -12.71
N LEU A 33 -4.02 -53.61 -12.61
CA LEU A 33 -3.21 -53.17 -13.74
C LEU A 33 -2.05 -54.14 -14.05
N ASP A 34 -2.04 -55.33 -13.47
CA ASP A 34 -1.01 -56.33 -13.75
C ASP A 34 -1.44 -57.38 -14.80
N GLU A 35 -2.74 -57.41 -15.18
CA GLU A 35 -3.27 -58.46 -16.06
C GLU A 35 -3.43 -58.04 -17.54
N MET A 36 -2.96 -56.85 -17.91
CA MET A 36 -3.02 -56.33 -19.29
C MET A 36 -1.65 -56.23 -19.98
N LEU A 37 -0.54 -56.54 -19.28
CA LEU A 37 0.84 -56.34 -19.75
C LEU A 37 1.51 -57.58 -20.38
N SER A 38 0.77 -58.61 -20.78
CA SER A 38 1.40 -59.86 -21.27
C SER A 38 1.42 -60.06 -22.79
N ASN A 39 0.64 -59.34 -23.61
CA ASN A 39 0.64 -59.65 -25.06
C ASN A 39 0.30 -58.50 -26.03
N LYS A 40 0.88 -57.32 -25.80
CA LYS A 40 0.95 -56.29 -26.84
C LYS A 40 2.40 -55.81 -26.95
N LYS A 41 3.09 -56.24 -28.02
CA LYS A 41 4.20 -55.45 -28.57
C LYS A 41 3.61 -54.10 -28.96
N VAL A 42 3.59 -53.15 -28.03
CA VAL A 42 3.36 -51.74 -28.34
C VAL A 42 4.57 -51.32 -29.13
N LEU A 43 4.40 -51.22 -30.45
CA LEU A 43 5.28 -50.46 -31.33
C LEU A 43 5.26 -49.03 -30.79
N VAL A 44 6.20 -48.70 -29.89
CA VAL A 44 6.49 -47.32 -29.53
C VAL A 44 7.05 -46.70 -30.80
N PRO A 45 6.35 -45.78 -31.47
CA PRO A 45 6.96 -45.07 -32.58
C PRO A 45 8.21 -44.38 -32.01
N ASN A 46 9.31 -44.41 -32.74
CA ASN A 46 10.50 -43.63 -32.44
C ASN A 46 10.14 -42.15 -32.64
N ILE A 47 9.47 -41.57 -31.66
CA ILE A 47 9.14 -40.16 -31.64
C ILE A 47 10.37 -39.49 -31.05
N ASN A 48 11.08 -38.72 -31.88
CA ASN A 48 12.25 -37.95 -31.47
C ASN A 48 11.95 -37.23 -30.15
N SER A 49 12.70 -37.56 -29.10
CA SER A 49 12.62 -36.91 -27.78
C SER A 49 12.69 -35.39 -27.88
N HIS A 50 13.41 -34.90 -28.90
CA HIS A 50 13.53 -33.50 -29.29
C HIS A 50 12.20 -32.83 -29.67
N LEU A 51 11.24 -33.56 -30.25
CA LEU A 51 9.91 -33.06 -30.62
C LEU A 51 8.99 -32.97 -29.40
N ILE A 52 9.05 -33.96 -28.50
CA ILE A 52 8.28 -33.99 -27.25
C ILE A 52 8.73 -32.85 -26.31
N VAL A 53 10.06 -32.67 -26.15
CA VAL A 53 10.61 -31.57 -25.34
C VAL A 53 10.16 -30.21 -25.87
N LYS A 54 10.16 -30.00 -27.20
CA LYS A 54 9.67 -28.76 -27.84
C LYS A 54 8.19 -28.49 -27.58
N ILE A 55 7.35 -29.53 -27.65
CA ILE A 55 5.91 -29.40 -27.39
C ILE A 55 5.65 -29.07 -25.91
N ILE A 56 6.40 -29.69 -24.99
CA ILE A 56 6.30 -29.43 -23.54
C ILE A 56 6.81 -28.02 -23.20
N THR A 57 7.94 -27.57 -23.79
CA THR A 57 8.44 -26.20 -23.60
C THR A 57 7.49 -25.15 -24.15
N MET A 58 6.86 -25.40 -25.29
CA MET A 58 5.91 -24.47 -25.90
C MET A 58 4.61 -24.32 -25.09
N LYS A 59 4.08 -25.43 -24.53
CA LYS A 59 2.90 -25.39 -23.65
C LYS A 59 3.21 -24.76 -22.29
N SER A 60 4.36 -25.07 -21.72
CA SER A 60 4.84 -24.47 -20.46
C SER A 60 5.06 -22.97 -20.60
N ALA A 61 5.64 -22.51 -21.72
CA ALA A 61 5.80 -21.09 -22.01
C ALA A 61 4.45 -20.35 -22.07
N VAL A 62 3.42 -20.94 -22.69
CA VAL A 62 2.08 -20.35 -22.74
C VAL A 62 1.46 -20.25 -21.33
N VAL A 63 1.60 -21.28 -20.50
CA VAL A 63 1.08 -21.25 -19.11
C VAL A 63 1.81 -20.20 -18.27
N VAL A 64 3.14 -20.10 -18.38
CA VAL A 64 3.93 -19.07 -17.69
C VAL A 64 3.55 -17.67 -18.15
N CYS A 65 3.33 -17.46 -19.45
CA CYS A 65 2.86 -16.18 -19.98
C CYS A 65 1.47 -15.83 -19.45
N VAL A 66 0.52 -16.76 -19.46
CA VAL A 66 -0.86 -16.51 -18.97
C VAL A 66 -0.85 -16.17 -17.47
N VAL A 67 -0.07 -16.89 -16.66
CA VAL A 67 0.08 -16.58 -15.23
C VAL A 67 0.70 -15.19 -15.02
N PHE A 68 1.73 -14.84 -15.78
CA PHE A 68 2.36 -13.52 -15.72
C PHE A 68 1.40 -12.37 -16.11
N PHE A 69 0.62 -12.55 -17.17
CA PHE A 69 -0.38 -11.56 -17.59
C PHE A 69 -1.55 -11.44 -16.60
N THR A 70 -1.98 -12.53 -15.97
CA THR A 70 -3.01 -12.46 -14.92
C THR A 70 -2.53 -11.74 -13.66
N ALA A 71 -1.26 -11.91 -13.28
CA ALA A 71 -0.68 -11.19 -12.13
C ALA A 71 -0.64 -9.66 -12.34
N LEU A 72 -0.43 -9.21 -13.58
CA LEU A 72 -0.45 -7.77 -13.92
C LEU A 72 -1.87 -7.18 -13.91
N ALA A 73 -2.90 -7.99 -14.19
CA ALA A 73 -4.30 -7.53 -14.19
C ALA A 73 -4.87 -7.29 -12.78
N PHE A 74 -4.23 -7.82 -11.72
CA PHE A 74 -4.61 -7.56 -10.33
C PHE A 74 -3.87 -6.38 -9.68
N ALA A 75 -2.97 -5.71 -10.40
CA ALA A 75 -2.40 -4.45 -9.96
C ALA A 75 -3.44 -3.32 -10.15
N ARG A 76 -4.44 -3.25 -9.26
CA ARG A 76 -5.22 -2.02 -9.10
C ARG A 76 -4.26 -0.95 -8.56
N PRO A 77 -4.02 0.17 -9.27
CA PRO A 77 -3.50 1.35 -8.59
C PRO A 77 -4.53 1.69 -7.50
N GLY A 78 -4.11 1.55 -6.24
CA GLY A 78 -4.92 1.94 -5.10
C GLY A 78 -5.13 3.45 -5.14
N ASP A 79 -6.34 3.87 -4.77
CA ASP A 79 -6.92 5.21 -4.80
C ASP A 79 -5.90 6.36 -4.80
N ASP A 80 -5.96 7.21 -5.82
CA ASP A 80 -5.04 8.33 -6.07
C ASP A 80 -5.07 9.45 -5.00
N HIS A 81 -5.87 9.30 -3.94
CA HIS A 81 -6.12 10.33 -2.93
C HIS A 81 -6.23 9.77 -1.49
N TYR A 82 -6.03 10.65 -0.50
CA TYR A 82 -6.31 10.36 0.91
C TYR A 82 -7.80 10.12 1.14
N THR A 83 -8.16 9.48 2.25
CA THR A 83 -9.56 9.24 2.57
C THR A 83 -10.36 10.55 2.62
N ASP A 84 -11.53 10.54 1.98
CA ASP A 84 -12.48 11.66 1.93
C ASP A 84 -13.47 11.65 3.10
N ARG A 85 -13.39 10.65 4.00
CA ARG A 85 -14.32 10.45 5.12
C ARG A 85 -14.48 11.70 6.01
N TYR A 86 -13.45 12.52 6.11
CA TYR A 86 -13.41 13.69 6.98
C TYR A 86 -13.50 15.03 6.23
N ASP A 87 -13.80 15.01 4.92
CA ASP A 87 -13.88 16.23 4.11
C ASP A 87 -15.07 17.13 4.49
N THR A 88 -16.05 16.60 5.22
CA THR A 88 -17.24 17.32 5.70
C THR A 88 -17.12 17.84 7.14
N VAL A 89 -15.95 17.72 7.77
CA VAL A 89 -15.72 18.25 9.13
C VAL A 89 -15.83 19.78 9.12
N ASP A 90 -16.53 20.34 10.10
CA ASP A 90 -16.70 21.79 10.23
C ASP A 90 -15.41 22.44 10.79
N LEU A 91 -14.56 22.90 9.87
CA LEU A 91 -13.32 23.58 10.21
C LEU A 91 -13.54 24.95 10.87
N ASP A 92 -14.66 25.62 10.59
CA ASP A 92 -14.96 26.93 11.18
C ASP A 92 -15.29 26.80 12.66
N GLU A 93 -16.07 25.77 13.03
CA GLU A 93 -16.35 25.46 14.43
C GLU A 93 -15.06 25.13 15.20
N ILE A 94 -14.19 24.30 14.62
CA ILE A 94 -12.93 23.91 15.26
C ILE A 94 -12.01 25.13 15.45
N MET A 95 -11.83 25.96 14.42
CA MET A 95 -10.94 27.13 14.48
C MET A 95 -11.48 28.26 15.37
N SER A 96 -12.80 28.44 15.44
CA SER A 96 -13.41 29.48 16.28
C SER A 96 -13.43 29.11 17.77
N ASN A 97 -13.33 27.82 18.10
CA ASN A 97 -13.37 27.34 19.48
C ASN A 97 -12.02 26.79 19.94
N LYS A 98 -11.29 27.58 20.73
CA LYS A 98 -9.98 27.19 21.28
C LYS A 98 -10.00 25.88 22.09
N LYS A 99 -11.14 25.52 22.71
CA LYS A 99 -11.27 24.23 23.43
C LYS A 99 -11.31 23.02 22.50
N LEU A 100 -11.73 23.21 21.24
CA LEU A 100 -11.67 22.19 20.20
C LEU A 100 -10.32 22.23 19.48
N LEU A 101 -9.83 23.42 19.09
CA LEU A 101 -8.58 23.57 18.34
C LEU A 101 -7.35 23.05 19.08
N VAL A 102 -7.17 23.40 20.36
CA VAL A 102 -5.94 23.07 21.09
C VAL A 102 -5.69 21.56 21.21
N PRO A 103 -6.68 20.71 21.53
CA PRO A 103 -6.52 19.26 21.46
C PRO A 103 -6.06 18.74 20.09
N TYR A 104 -6.57 19.29 18.99
CA TYR A 104 -6.14 18.90 17.64
C TYR A 104 -4.66 19.24 17.41
N ILE A 105 -4.26 20.47 17.71
CA ILE A 105 -2.86 20.90 17.59
C ILE A 105 -1.95 20.04 18.46
N LYS A 106 -2.33 19.79 19.72
CA LYS A 106 -1.54 18.96 20.64
C LYS A 106 -1.42 17.52 20.15
N CYS A 107 -2.48 16.93 19.59
CA CYS A 107 -2.41 15.63 18.95
C CYS A 107 -1.35 15.62 17.83
N ILE A 108 -1.42 16.61 16.93
CA ILE A 108 -0.50 16.77 15.80
C ILE A 108 0.94 16.98 16.31
N LEU A 109 1.13 17.65 17.45
CA LEU A 109 2.42 17.83 18.12
C LEU A 109 2.91 16.63 18.95
N ASP A 110 2.19 15.49 18.99
CA ASP A 110 2.49 14.34 19.89
C ASP A 110 2.37 14.65 21.40
N GLN A 111 1.58 15.65 21.77
CA GLN A 111 1.41 16.12 23.15
C GLN A 111 0.04 15.77 23.76
N GLY A 112 -0.75 14.90 23.12
CA GLY A 112 -2.09 14.56 23.60
C GLY A 112 -2.79 13.47 22.80
N LYS A 113 -4.02 13.15 23.22
CA LYS A 113 -4.90 12.20 22.52
C LYS A 113 -5.35 12.79 21.18
N CYS A 114 -5.50 11.92 20.19
CA CYS A 114 -5.95 12.30 18.86
C CYS A 114 -7.40 11.89 18.63
N ALA A 115 -8.19 12.81 18.08
CA ALA A 115 -9.43 12.45 17.40
C ALA A 115 -9.10 11.67 16.11
N PRO A 116 -10.02 10.82 15.59
CA PRO A 116 -9.75 9.99 14.42
C PRO A 116 -9.35 10.79 13.17
N ASP A 117 -9.97 11.94 12.94
CA ASP A 117 -9.70 12.86 11.85
C ASP A 117 -8.35 13.59 12.02
N ALA A 118 -8.05 14.07 13.23
CA ALA A 118 -6.75 14.66 13.55
C ALA A 118 -5.60 13.65 13.40
N LYS A 119 -5.86 12.38 13.71
CA LYS A 119 -4.90 11.29 13.55
C LYS A 119 -4.60 11.02 12.08
N GLU A 120 -5.63 10.94 11.24
CA GLU A 120 -5.49 10.79 9.79
C GLU A 120 -4.61 11.92 9.22
N LEU A 121 -4.96 13.18 9.53
CA LEU A 121 -4.17 14.33 9.10
C LEU A 121 -2.71 14.21 9.53
N LYS A 122 -2.48 13.93 10.81
CA LYS A 122 -1.13 13.82 11.38
C LYS A 122 -0.26 12.78 10.68
N GLU A 123 -0.83 11.65 10.28
CA GLU A 123 -0.11 10.57 9.58
C GLU A 123 0.34 10.99 8.18
N HIS A 124 -0.37 11.95 7.55
CA HIS A 124 -0.12 12.38 6.17
C HIS A 124 0.55 13.75 6.00
N ILE A 125 0.66 14.60 7.04
CA ILE A 125 1.23 15.96 6.91
C ILE A 125 2.60 15.97 6.20
N ARG A 126 3.52 15.08 6.56
CA ARG A 126 4.89 15.08 5.99
C ARG A 126 4.89 14.76 4.50
N GLU A 127 4.19 13.68 4.12
CA GLU A 127 4.06 13.29 2.72
C GLU A 127 3.35 14.38 1.91
N ALA A 128 2.29 14.98 2.48
CA ALA A 128 1.55 16.05 1.83
C ALA A 128 2.40 17.31 1.62
N LEU A 129 3.31 17.63 2.54
CA LEU A 129 4.26 18.74 2.35
C LEU A 129 5.27 18.42 1.23
N GLU A 130 5.86 17.23 1.25
CA GLU A 130 6.88 16.80 0.28
C GLU A 130 6.32 16.69 -1.15
N ASN A 131 5.07 16.25 -1.30
CA ASN A 131 4.42 16.06 -2.60
C ASN A 131 3.42 17.17 -2.95
N GLU A 132 3.48 18.32 -2.29
CA GLU A 132 2.60 19.48 -2.54
C GLU A 132 1.09 19.12 -2.55
N CYS A 133 0.66 18.26 -1.62
CA CYS A 133 -0.71 17.79 -1.50
C CYS A 133 -1.21 17.03 -2.74
N GLY A 134 -0.34 16.28 -3.42
CA GLY A 134 -0.67 15.53 -4.64
C GLY A 134 -1.82 14.53 -4.50
N LYS A 135 -2.00 13.96 -3.30
CA LYS A 135 -3.09 13.04 -2.95
C LYS A 135 -4.27 13.70 -2.21
N CYS A 136 -4.24 15.01 -2.01
CA CYS A 136 -5.30 15.68 -1.28
C CYS A 136 -6.52 15.93 -2.17
N THR A 137 -7.71 15.79 -1.59
CA THR A 137 -8.95 16.22 -2.22
C THR A 137 -9.03 17.75 -2.33
N ASP A 138 -9.92 18.27 -3.16
CA ASP A 138 -10.12 19.72 -3.27
C ASP A 138 -10.63 20.35 -1.96
N ALA A 139 -11.44 19.61 -1.20
CA ALA A 139 -11.89 20.04 0.13
C ALA A 139 -10.71 20.13 1.10
N GLN A 140 -9.84 19.12 1.13
CA GLN A 140 -8.63 19.09 1.96
C GLN A 140 -7.67 20.23 1.62
N LYS A 141 -7.45 20.52 0.33
CA LYS A 141 -6.59 21.64 -0.11
C LYS A 141 -7.12 22.99 0.37
N LYS A 142 -8.43 23.24 0.18
CA LYS A 142 -9.07 24.49 0.62
C LYS A 142 -9.09 24.61 2.14
N GLY A 143 -9.43 23.53 2.84
CA GLY A 143 -9.45 23.46 4.30
C GLY A 143 -8.07 23.70 4.91
N THR A 144 -7.05 23.03 4.39
CA THR A 144 -5.66 23.18 4.84
C THR A 144 -5.18 24.62 4.70
N ARG A 145 -5.44 25.27 3.55
CA ARG A 145 -5.07 26.68 3.35
C ARG A 145 -5.71 27.61 4.40
N ARG A 146 -6.97 27.38 4.74
CA ARG A 146 -7.69 28.14 5.78
C ARG A 146 -7.13 27.90 7.18
N VAL A 147 -6.87 26.64 7.54
CA VAL A 147 -6.30 26.29 8.85
C VAL A 147 -4.90 26.87 9.01
N ILE A 148 -4.04 26.75 7.99
CA ILE A 148 -2.70 27.35 8.01
C ILE A 148 -2.78 28.87 8.17
N ALA A 149 -3.66 29.55 7.42
CA ALA A 149 -3.85 30.98 7.55
C ALA A 149 -4.31 31.36 8.97
N HIS A 150 -5.23 30.61 9.57
CA HIS A 150 -5.68 30.86 10.94
C HIS A 150 -4.52 30.69 11.95
N LEU A 151 -3.74 29.61 11.83
CA LEU A 151 -2.60 29.35 12.71
C LEU A 151 -1.53 30.44 12.63
N ILE A 152 -1.16 30.88 11.43
CA ILE A 152 -0.17 31.95 11.21
C ILE A 152 -0.63 33.26 11.84
N ASN A 153 -1.90 33.62 11.70
CA ASN A 153 -2.40 34.95 12.08
C ASN A 153 -2.89 35.04 13.53
N ASN A 154 -3.30 33.92 14.14
CA ASN A 154 -3.97 33.92 15.45
C ASN A 154 -3.28 33.01 16.49
N GLU A 155 -2.49 32.03 16.08
CA GLU A 155 -1.90 31.02 16.98
C GLU A 155 -0.39 30.84 16.71
N GLU A 156 0.35 31.96 16.69
CA GLU A 156 1.77 32.01 16.29
C GLU A 156 2.67 31.06 17.09
N ASP A 157 2.44 30.89 18.40
CA ASP A 157 3.20 29.95 19.22
C ASP A 157 3.05 28.50 18.72
N TYR A 158 1.81 28.08 18.45
CA TYR A 158 1.54 26.75 17.92
C TYR A 158 2.05 26.58 16.49
N TRP A 159 1.95 27.62 15.66
CA TRP A 159 2.54 27.62 14.33
C TRP A 159 4.05 27.38 14.38
N ASN A 160 4.76 28.07 15.27
CA ASN A 160 6.20 27.88 15.46
C ASN A 160 6.55 26.45 15.93
N GLN A 161 5.76 25.87 16.83
CA GLN A 161 5.98 24.46 17.24
C GLN A 161 5.75 23.47 16.08
N LEU A 162 4.72 23.70 15.27
CA LEU A 162 4.40 22.85 14.11
C LEU A 162 5.47 22.93 13.04
N THR A 163 5.96 24.14 12.73
CA THR A 163 7.02 24.34 11.74
C THR A 163 8.32 23.68 12.16
N VAL A 164 8.73 23.79 13.43
CA VAL A 164 9.91 23.07 13.96
C VAL A 164 9.77 21.56 13.79
N LYS A 165 8.56 21.02 13.95
CA LYS A 165 8.31 19.57 13.85
C LYS A 165 8.27 19.05 12.40
N TYR A 166 7.58 19.77 11.52
CA TYR A 166 7.26 19.27 10.18
C TYR A 166 8.11 19.89 9.07
N ASP A 167 8.69 21.07 9.30
CA ASP A 167 9.51 21.80 8.33
C ASP A 167 10.67 22.55 9.00
N PRO A 168 11.60 21.84 9.66
CA PRO A 168 12.72 22.45 10.38
C PRO A 168 13.65 23.27 9.46
N ASP A 169 13.74 22.89 8.19
CA ASP A 169 14.53 23.58 7.16
C ASP A 169 13.79 24.81 6.57
N LYS A 170 12.54 25.06 6.98
CA LYS A 170 11.67 26.13 6.47
C LYS A 170 11.46 26.12 4.94
N LYS A 171 11.47 24.93 4.31
CA LYS A 171 11.28 24.76 2.86
C LYS A 171 9.87 25.17 2.41
N PHE A 172 8.87 24.92 3.24
CA PHE A 172 7.45 25.15 2.91
C PHE A 172 6.86 26.32 3.68
N THR A 173 7.29 26.49 4.94
CA THR A 173 6.84 27.50 5.89
C THR A 173 6.94 28.92 5.32
N VAL A 174 8.07 29.26 4.69
CA VAL A 174 8.30 30.60 4.12
C VAL A 174 7.27 30.95 3.04
N LYS A 175 6.90 29.98 2.19
CA LYS A 175 5.88 30.16 1.16
C LYS A 175 4.53 30.49 1.80
N TYR A 176 4.10 29.68 2.76
CA TYR A 176 2.79 29.86 3.41
C TYR A 176 2.73 31.13 4.26
N GLU A 177 3.79 31.45 5.01
CA GLU A 177 3.87 32.71 5.77
C GLU A 177 3.77 33.92 4.85
N LYS A 178 4.42 33.89 3.68
CA LYS A 178 4.34 34.97 2.70
C LYS A 178 2.95 35.07 2.06
N GLU A 179 2.31 33.95 1.75
CA GLU A 179 1.03 33.89 1.05
C GLU A 179 -0.19 34.15 1.95
N LEU A 180 -0.11 33.77 3.23
CA LEU A 180 -1.28 33.65 4.10
C LEU A 180 -1.21 34.51 5.36
N ARG A 181 -0.05 35.12 5.65
CA ARG A 181 -0.01 36.19 6.64
C ARG A 181 -0.83 37.32 6.06
N GLU A 182 -1.97 37.59 6.68
CA GLU A 182 -2.67 38.83 6.39
C GLU A 182 -1.69 39.93 6.80
N VAL A 183 -1.30 40.76 5.84
CA VAL A 183 -0.75 42.07 6.19
C VAL A 183 -1.93 42.75 6.88
N LYS A 184 -1.97 42.67 8.22
CA LYS A 184 -2.78 43.56 9.04
C LYS A 184 -2.37 44.96 8.65
N ALA A 185 -3.09 45.53 7.68
CA ALA A 185 -3.01 46.93 7.32
C ALA A 185 -3.63 47.75 8.45
#